data_AF-A0A3D2CDS7-F1
#
_entry.id   AF-A0A3D2CDS7-F1
#
_cell.length_a   1.000
_cell.length_b   1.000
_cell.length_c   1.000
_cell.angle_alpha   90.00
_cell.angle_beta   90.00
_cell.angle_gamma   90.00
#
_symmetry.space_group_name_H-M   'P 1'
#
loop_
_entity.id
_entity.type
_entity.pdbx_description
1 polymer ?
#
loop_
_entity_poly.entity_id
_entity_poly.type
_entity_poly.pdbx_seq_one_letter_code
_entity_poly.pdbx_strand_id
1 'polypeptide(L)' 'GLRYRDPETRKPAWVHTLNGSGLGLPRTMICLMENHQQADGSIVVPEFLRPFVGKDIIRPI' A
#
# COMPACT_ATOMS: atom_id res chain seq x y z
N GLY A 1 -10.13 25.40 9.77
CA GLY A 1 -10.94 24.19 10.03
C GLY A 1 -11.59 23.74 8.73
N LEU A 2 -11.55 22.45 8.42
CA LEU A 2 -12.20 21.89 7.24
C LEU A 2 -13.73 21.97 7.41
N ARG A 3 -14.39 22.71 6.52
CA ARG A 3 -15.84 22.91 6.52
C ARG A 3 -16.38 22.74 5.11
N TYR A 4 -17.62 22.29 5.01
CA TYR A 4 -18.37 22.28 3.75
C TYR A 4 -19.62 23.15 3.89
N ARG A 5 -20.23 23.51 2.75
CA ARG A 5 -21.53 24.17 2.77
C ARG A 5 -22.62 23.10 2.80
N ASP A 6 -23.34 23.04 3.89
CA ASP A 6 -24.48 22.14 4.03
C ASP A 6 -25.58 22.56 3.04
N PRO A 7 -26.04 21.67 2.15
CA PRO A 7 -27.06 22.00 1.15
C PRO A 7 -28.45 22.24 1.77
N GLU A 8 -28.74 21.62 2.91
CA GLU A 8 -30.03 21.76 3.59
C GLU A 8 -30.06 23.06 4.41
N THR A 9 -29.03 23.29 5.24
CA THR A 9 -29.00 24.45 6.13
C THR A 9 -28.39 25.71 5.48
N ARG A 10 -27.71 25.57 4.34
CA ARG A 10 -26.95 26.61 3.62
C ARG A 10 -25.84 27.29 4.44
N LYS A 11 -25.53 26.76 5.62
CA LYS A 11 -24.51 27.26 6.54
C LYS A 11 -23.23 26.42 6.44
N PRO A 12 -22.07 26.99 6.83
CA PRO A 12 -20.86 26.20 6.98
C PRO A 12 -21.01 25.15 8.09
N ALA A 13 -20.70 23.88 7.81
CA ALA A 13 -20.70 22.77 8.75
C ALA A 13 -19.34 22.07 8.79
N TRP A 14 -19.03 21.39 9.90
CA TRP A 14 -17.78 20.63 10.05
C TRP A 14 -17.82 19.35 9.23
N VAL A 15 -16.70 18.99 8.61
CA VAL A 15 -16.57 17.71 7.89
C VAL A 15 -16.29 16.57 8.87
N HIS A 16 -16.79 15.38 8.56
CA HIS A 16 -16.31 14.15 9.18
C HIS A 16 -15.06 13.67 8.45
N THR A 17 -14.07 13.18 9.21
CA THR A 17 -12.83 12.64 8.65
C THR A 17 -12.76 11.13 8.86
N LEU A 18 -12.21 10.44 7.86
CA LEU A 18 -11.88 9.02 7.92
C LEU A 18 -10.41 8.86 7.54
N ASN A 19 -9.76 7.83 8.06
CA ASN A 19 -8.41 7.48 7.68
C ASN A 19 -8.26 5.96 7.56
N GLY A 20 -7.28 5.54 6.78
CA GLY A 20 -6.90 4.15 6.58
C GLY A 20 -5.53 4.10 5.91
N SER A 21 -4.75 3.05 6.18
CA SER A 21 -3.45 2.86 5.54
C SER A 21 -3.64 2.38 4.11
N GLY A 22 -2.93 2.98 3.15
CA GLY A 22 -2.84 2.45 1.78
C GLY A 22 -2.00 1.17 1.74
N LEU A 23 -0.76 1.24 2.26
CA LEU A 23 0.12 0.09 2.49
C LEU A 23 1.04 0.38 3.69
N GLY A 24 1.30 -0.62 4.52
CA GLY A 24 2.22 -0.52 5.66
C GLY A 24 3.58 -1.11 5.33
N LEU A 25 4.54 -0.28 4.88
CA LEU A 25 5.77 -0.73 4.20
C LEU A 25 6.50 -1.93 4.85
N PRO A 26 6.88 -1.92 6.15
CA PRO A 26 7.49 -3.11 6.77
C PRO A 26 6.63 -4.38 6.73
N ARG A 27 5.31 -4.25 6.94
CA ARG A 27 4.40 -5.41 6.95
C ARG A 27 4.17 -5.95 5.54
N THR A 28 4.01 -5.05 4.58
CA THR A 28 3.89 -5.39 3.17
C THR A 28 5.15 -6.09 2.66
N MET A 29 6.34 -5.64 3.06
CA MET A 29 7.60 -6.28 2.66
C MET A 29 7.69 -7.73 3.16
N ILE A 30 7.43 -7.98 4.45
CA ILE A 30 7.48 -9.33 5.02
C ILE A 30 6.48 -10.25 4.32
N CYS A 31 5.24 -9.79 4.12
CA CYS A 31 4.21 -10.56 3.42
C CYS A 31 4.64 -10.94 1.99
N LEU A 32 5.24 -10.00 1.25
CA LEU A 32 5.77 -10.28 -0.09
C LEU A 32 6.92 -11.31 -0.04
N MET A 33 7.83 -11.20 0.92
CA MET A 33 8.94 -12.14 1.04
C MET A 33 8.44 -13.56 1.36
N GLU A 34 7.55 -13.70 2.35
CA GLU A 34 7.04 -15.01 2.78
C GLU A 34 6.18 -15.70 1.71
N ASN A 35 5.32 -14.96 1.01
CA ASN A 35 4.40 -15.55 0.02
C ASN A 35 5.06 -15.84 -1.34
N HIS A 36 6.27 -15.32 -1.58
CA HIS A 36 6.97 -15.50 -2.86
C HIS A 36 8.35 -16.15 -2.72
N GLN A 37 8.71 -16.61 -1.52
CA GLN A 37 9.92 -17.37 -1.27
C GLN A 37 9.91 -18.71 -2.02
N GLN A 38 11.07 -19.09 -2.56
CA GLN A 38 11.33 -20.37 -3.21
C GLN A 38 12.20 -21.26 -2.31
N ALA A 39 12.25 -22.55 -2.60
CA ALA A 39 13.02 -23.53 -1.81
C ALA A 39 14.53 -23.25 -1.77
N ASP A 40 15.08 -22.58 -2.78
CA ASP A 40 16.49 -22.15 -2.85
C ASP A 40 16.77 -20.83 -2.10
N GLY A 41 15.76 -20.27 -1.44
CA GLY A 41 15.84 -19.00 -0.72
C GLY A 41 15.68 -17.75 -1.59
N SER A 42 15.49 -17.89 -2.91
CA SER A 42 15.16 -16.77 -3.79
C SER A 42 13.71 -16.31 -3.58
N ILE A 43 13.41 -15.07 -3.98
CA ILE A 43 12.07 -14.47 -3.87
C ILE A 43 11.61 -14.04 -5.25
N VAL A 44 10.48 -14.57 -5.70
CA VAL A 44 9.87 -14.18 -6.98
C VAL A 44 9.25 -12.79 -6.83
N VAL A 45 9.58 -11.88 -7.73
CA VAL A 45 8.96 -10.54 -7.77
C VAL A 45 7.60 -10.65 -8.47
N PRO A 46 6.49 -10.25 -7.83
CA PRO A 46 5.17 -10.20 -8.46
C PRO A 46 5.21 -9.42 -9.76
N GLU A 47 4.49 -9.89 -10.78
CA GLU A 47 4.57 -9.35 -12.14
C GLU A 47 4.37 -7.83 -12.20
N PHE A 48 3.38 -7.32 -11.46
CA PHE A 48 3.07 -5.88 -11.39
C PHE A 48 4.15 -5.04 -10.69
N LEU A 49 5.04 -5.65 -9.89
CA LEU A 49 6.15 -4.95 -9.22
C LEU A 49 7.44 -4.94 -10.05
N ARG A 50 7.58 -5.81 -11.05
CA ARG A 50 8.80 -5.94 -11.86
C ARG A 50 9.25 -4.63 -12.53
N PRO A 51 8.36 -3.77 -13.07
CA PRO A 51 8.78 -2.49 -13.65
C PRO A 51 9.45 -1.54 -12.65
N PHE A 52 9.15 -1.69 -11.36
CA PHE A 52 9.69 -0.84 -10.29
C PHE A 52 10.96 -1.43 -9.67
N VAL A 53 11.03 -2.77 -9.59
CA VAL A 53 12.18 -3.49 -9.00
C VAL A 53 13.30 -3.73 -10.03
N GLY A 54 12.97 -3.80 -11.32
CA GLY A 54 13.91 -4.09 -12.41
C GLY A 54 14.40 -5.54 -12.44
N LYS A 55 13.77 -6.44 -11.68
CA LYS A 55 14.08 -7.87 -11.59
C LYS A 55 12.80 -8.68 -11.54
N ASP A 56 12.86 -9.90 -12.05
CA ASP A 56 11.84 -10.94 -11.93
C ASP A 56 12.05 -11.81 -10.67
N ILE A 57 13.30 -11.92 -10.20
CA ILE A 57 13.68 -12.69 -9.02
C ILE A 57 14.79 -11.99 -8.21
N ILE A 58 14.68 -12.04 -6.88
CA ILE A 58 15.71 -11.60 -5.93
C ILE A 58 16.41 -12.85 -5.41
N ARG A 59 17.73 -12.91 -5.52
CA ARG A 59 18.54 -14.05 -5.06
C ARG A 59 19.28 -13.70 -3.76
N PRO A 60 19.53 -14.69 -2.88
CA PRO A 60 20.45 -14.52 -1.75
C PRO A 60 21.82 -14.02 -2.24
N ILE A 61 22.47 -13.18 -1.43
CA ILE A 61 23.84 -12.70 -1.64
C ILE A 61 24.78 -13.51 -0.77
#